data_AF-A0A3R6N6W9-F1
#
_entry.id   AF-A0A3R6N6W9-F1
#
_cell.length_a   1.000
_cell.length_b   1.000
_cell.length_c   1.000
_cell.angle_alpha   90.00
_cell.angle_beta   90.00
_cell.angle_gamma   90.00
#
_symmetry.space_group_name_H-M   'P 1'
#
loop_
_entity.id
_entity.type
_entity.pdbx_description
1 polymer ?
#
loop_
_entity_poly.entity_id
_entity_poly.type
_entity_poly.pdbx_seq_one_letter_code
_entity_poly.pdbx_strand_id
1 'polypeptide(L)' 'MAEVERTRNEVIYKREITTDEPNAHAELILKVDGLPEETLDILRKKFNALAEMVEREVREKTSLTA' A
#
# COMPACT_ATOMS: atom_id res chain seq x y z
N MET A 1 -30.60 17.70 18.08
CA MET A 1 -29.36 17.20 18.68
C MET A 1 -28.60 16.52 17.57
N ALA A 2 -27.38 16.98 17.26
CA ALA A 2 -26.55 16.39 16.23
C ALA A 2 -25.49 15.53 16.91
N GLU A 3 -25.63 14.21 16.82
CA GLU A 3 -24.55 13.30 17.15
C GLU A 3 -23.49 13.48 16.06
N VAL A 4 -22.39 14.16 16.41
CA VAL A 4 -21.21 14.21 15.57
C VAL A 4 -20.55 12.84 15.68
N GLU A 5 -20.81 11.95 14.72
CA GLU A 5 -19.98 10.77 14.51
C GLU A 5 -18.57 11.23 14.09
N ARG A 6 -17.70 11.43 15.09
CA ARG A 6 -16.27 11.70 14.93
C ARG A 6 -15.51 10.42 14.55
N THR A 7 -15.92 9.77 13.47
CA THR A 7 -15.27 8.57 12.94
C THR A 7 -14.86 8.85 11.50
N ARG A 8 -13.80 9.63 11.31
CA ARG A 8 -13.09 9.69 10.02
C ARG A 8 -11.59 9.86 10.24
N ASN A 9 -10.99 8.92 10.97
CA ASN A 9 -9.54 8.74 10.90
C ASN A 9 -9.26 7.84 9.70
N GLU A 10 -9.52 8.38 8.51
CA GLU A 10 -9.21 7.72 7.26
C GLU A 10 -7.70 7.80 7.01
N VAL A 11 -7.09 6.64 6.80
CA VAL A 11 -5.66 6.53 6.45
C VAL A 11 -5.53 5.77 5.15
N ILE A 12 -4.75 6.33 4.24
CA ILE A 12 -4.45 5.74 2.93
C ILE A 12 -2.94 5.54 2.84
N TYR A 13 -2.51 4.29 2.71
CA TYR A 13 -1.15 3.92 2.32
C TYR A 13 -1.12 3.67 0.82
N LYS A 14 -0.23 4.38 0.10
CA LYS A 14 -0.05 4.26 -1.34
C LYS A 14 1.41 3.94 -1.66
N ARG A 15 1.64 2.97 -2.55
CA ARG A 15 2.96 2.67 -3.11
C ARG A 15 2.83 2.40 -4.60
N GLU A 16 3.60 3.15 -5.38
CA GLU A 16 3.79 2.90 -6.81
C GLU A 16 5.11 2.15 -7.00
N ILE A 17 5.08 1.12 -7.83
CA ILE A 17 6.20 0.26 -8.17
C ILE A 17 6.36 0.33 -9.69
N THR A 18 7.46 0.91 -10.12
CA THR A 18 7.85 1.05 -11.52
C THR A 18 9.12 0.26 -11.76
N THR A 19 9.25 -0.37 -12.92
CA THR A 19 10.50 -1.01 -13.35
C THR A 19 11.06 -0.33 -14.58
N ASP A 20 12.23 -0.78 -15.02
CA ASP A 20 12.88 -0.26 -16.24
C ASP A 20 12.12 -0.65 -17.51
N GLU A 21 11.17 -1.61 -17.42
CA GLU A 21 10.27 -1.96 -18.52
C GLU A 21 9.08 -0.99 -18.56
N PRO A 22 8.92 -0.19 -19.63
CA PRO A 22 7.98 0.93 -19.67
C PRO A 22 6.50 0.51 -19.58
N ASN A 23 6.20 -0.77 -19.80
CA ASN A 23 4.84 -1.32 -19.70
C ASN A 23 4.56 -2.06 -18.39
N ALA A 24 5.56 -2.18 -17.50
CA ALA A 24 5.41 -2.88 -16.24
C ALA A 24 5.25 -1.89 -15.08
N HIS A 25 4.06 -1.93 -14.49
CA HIS A 25 3.67 -1.06 -13.39
C HIS A 25 2.82 -1.85 -12.40
N ALA A 26 3.05 -1.60 -11.11
CA ALA A 26 2.18 -2.08 -10.04
C ALA A 26 1.88 -0.94 -9.05
N GLU A 27 0.65 -0.92 -8.56
CA GLU A 27 0.20 0.05 -7.57
C GLU A 27 -0.45 -0.71 -6.40
N LEU A 28 -0.02 -0.40 -5.18
CA LEU A 28 -0.64 -0.88 -3.95
C LEU A 28 -1.32 0.27 -3.23
N ILE A 29 -2.59 0.05 -2.87
CA ILE A 29 -3.39 1.00 -2.11
C ILE A 29 -4.04 0.24 -0.94
N LEU A 30 -3.80 0.70 0.28
CA LEU A 30 -4.51 0.24 1.47
C LEU A 30 -5.21 1.43 2.09
N LYS A 31 -6.55 1.40 2.07
CA LYS A 31 -7.42 2.41 2.67
C LYS A 31 -8.15 1.80 3.86
N VAL A 32 -8.05 2.44 5.01
CA VAL A 32 -8.68 2.01 6.26
C VAL A 32 -9.27 3.21 7.00
N ASP A 33 -10.32 2.98 7.77
CA ASP A 33 -11.02 4.03 8.51
C ASP A 33 -11.39 3.54 9.92
N GLY A 34 -11.42 4.47 10.88
CA GLY A 34 -11.86 4.21 12.25
C GLY A 34 -10.97 3.27 13.07
N LEU A 35 -9.73 3.00 12.65
CA LEU A 35 -8.82 2.10 13.36
C LEU A 35 -7.93 2.83 14.38
N PRO A 36 -7.60 2.20 15.52
CA PRO A 36 -6.62 2.74 16.48
C PRO A 36 -5.22 2.83 15.88
N GLU A 37 -4.41 3.78 16.36
CA GLU A 37 -3.02 4.00 15.90
C GLU A 37 -2.14 2.74 15.98
N GLU A 38 -2.26 1.94 17.05
CA GLU A 38 -1.53 0.67 17.19
C GLU A 38 -1.86 -0.31 16.04
N THR A 39 -3.14 -0.36 15.64
CA THR A 39 -3.56 -1.20 14.51
C THR A 39 -3.05 -0.64 13.18
N LEU A 40 -3.06 0.68 13.02
CA LEU A 40 -2.51 1.37 11.85
C LEU A 40 -1.01 1.09 11.69
N ASP A 41 -0.24 1.08 12.78
CA ASP A 41 1.19 0.76 12.75
C ASP A 41 1.47 -0.68 12.31
N ILE A 42 0.65 -1.64 12.75
CA ILE A 42 0.74 -3.04 12.30
C ILE A 42 0.40 -3.15 10.81
N LEU A 43 -0.67 -2.47 10.37
CA LEU A 43 -1.09 -2.46 8.97
C LEU A 43 -0.05 -1.82 8.06
N ARG A 44 0.59 -0.73 8.50
CA ARG A 44 1.71 -0.09 7.79
C ARG A 44 2.87 -1.06 7.58
N LYS A 45 3.26 -1.81 8.61
CA LYS A 45 4.35 -2.81 8.51
C LYS A 45 3.99 -3.92 7.52
N LYS A 46 2.76 -4.44 7.56
CA LYS A 46 2.26 -5.45 6.63
C LYS A 46 2.21 -4.93 5.19
N PHE A 47 1.73 -3.70 5.00
CA PHE A 47 1.67 -3.04 3.70
C PHE A 47 3.07 -2.89 3.09
N ASN A 48 4.06 -2.46 3.89
CA ASN A 48 5.44 -2.34 3.42
C ASN A 48 6.03 -3.71 3.02
N ALA A 49 5.82 -4.75 3.83
CA ALA A 49 6.30 -6.10 3.49
C ALA A 49 5.66 -6.62 2.19
N LEU A 50 4.37 -6.39 1.99
CA LEU A 50 3.69 -6.75 0.74
C LEU A 50 4.25 -5.94 -0.44
N ALA A 51 4.46 -4.63 -0.27
CA ALA A 51 5.03 -3.78 -1.29
C ALA A 51 6.44 -4.24 -1.71
N GLU A 52 7.29 -4.63 -0.76
CA GLU A 52 8.62 -5.20 -1.05
C GLU A 52 8.53 -6.52 -1.83
N MET A 53 7.59 -7.40 -1.45
CA MET A 53 7.36 -8.64 -2.19
C MET A 53 6.90 -8.38 -3.62
N VAL A 54 5.92 -7.49 -3.81
CA VAL A 54 5.45 -7.11 -5.15
C VAL A 54 6.58 -6.47 -5.96
N GLU A 55 7.36 -5.58 -5.35
CA GLU A 55 8.49 -4.93 -6.03
C GLU A 55 9.50 -5.95 -6.52
N ARG A 56 9.84 -6.95 -5.70
CA ARG A 56 10.73 -8.05 -6.10
C ARG A 56 10.14 -8.85 -7.26
N GLU A 57 8.89 -9.29 -7.17
CA GLU A 57 8.27 -10.11 -8.23
C GLU A 57 8.17 -9.33 -9.56
N VAL A 58 7.76 -8.06 -9.51
CA VAL A 58 7.65 -7.21 -10.71
C VAL A 58 9.04 -6.98 -11.31
N ARG A 59 10.07 -6.72 -10.49
CA ARG A 59 11.45 -6.57 -10.97
C ARG A 59 12.00 -7.87 -11.55
N GLU A 60 11.87 -9.00 -10.86
CA GLU A 60 12.42 -10.28 -11.34
C GLU A 60 11.83 -10.68 -12.71
N LYS A 61 10.53 -10.48 -12.91
CA LYS A 61 9.86 -10.82 -14.18
C LYS A 61 10.15 -9.85 -15.31
N THR A 62 10.49 -8.60 -15.00
CA THR A 62 10.78 -7.56 -16.01
C THR A 62 12.27 -7.39 -16.28
N SER A 63 13.14 -7.83 -15.37
CA SER A 63 14.59 -7.88 -15.57
C SER A 63 15.05 -9.16 -16.30
N LEU A 64 14.29 -10.26 -16.25
CA LEU A 64 14.60 -11.49 -16.99
C LEU A 64 14.32 -11.39 -18.49
N THR A 65 13.60 -10.36 -18.92
CA THR A 65 13.28 -10.06 -20.32
C THR A 65 14.26 -9.07 -20.98
N ALA A 66 15.30 -8.62 -20.28
CA ALA A 66 16.34 -7.72 -20.78
C ALA A 66 17.57 -8.45 -21.35
#